data_AF-A0A418X796-F1
#
_entry.id   AF-A0A418X796-F1
#
_cell.length_a   1.000
_cell.length_b   1.000
_cell.length_c   1.000
_cell.angle_alpha   90.00
_cell.angle_beta   90.00
_cell.angle_gamma   90.00
#
_symmetry.space_group_name_H-M   'P 1'
#
loop_
_entity.id
_entity.type
_entity.pdbx_description
1 polymer ?
#
loop_
_entity_poly.entity_id
_entity_poly.type
_entity_poly.pdbx_seq_one_letter_code
_entity_poly.pdbx_strand_id
1 'polypeptide(L)'
;MQGMRRRCMANGISAAKTAACRTTRASTNGMASRAPTHEVLYATTPAYSPQIMPVQSILEGRKGEKSREVRAYDLGQRRLMDGDLTRRSIAFMERQVKAKKPFFALASLTQPHMPTLPNPRFAGKTGHGDWADMLAEMDGNVGQMLDAVDRLGIRDNTIVIFASDNGAEFIKPWDGWSGPWRGSYFTAWEGGIRVPFMIRWPGTIPAARVSDEIVHGADLFPTLARVTGARLPDDRPIDGVDQSRFFMGKADKSAREGVVIWVDNRLQAVKWRNYKLHFYQQDTMVSPAARLSVPLVVDLYMNPQEDENKRDMAAGWATRPMLKMIGAFEASVKKYPLIPMGTPDPYQPAPQPATKP
;
A
#
# COMPACT_ATOMS: atom_id res chain seq x y z
N MET A 1 18.06 1.36 -29.25
CA MET A 1 17.62 0.79 -27.94
C MET A 1 18.23 1.46 -26.69
N GLN A 2 19.04 2.52 -26.79
CA GLN A 2 19.55 3.26 -25.61
C GLN A 2 18.79 4.56 -25.27
N GLY A 3 17.92 5.07 -26.16
CA GLY A 3 17.24 6.36 -25.99
C GLY A 3 15.99 6.38 -25.09
N MET A 4 15.37 5.23 -24.81
CA MET A 4 14.08 5.17 -24.08
C MET A 4 14.25 5.07 -22.55
N ARG A 5 15.47 4.75 -22.06
CA ARG A 5 15.77 4.63 -20.63
C ARG A 5 15.91 5.96 -19.89
N ARG A 6 16.06 7.10 -20.61
CA ARG A 6 16.26 8.41 -19.97
C ARG A 6 14.96 9.16 -19.63
N ARG A 7 13.78 8.79 -20.16
CA ARG A 7 12.53 9.53 -19.90
C ARG A 7 11.77 9.13 -18.64
N CYS A 8 12.03 7.95 -18.05
CA CYS A 8 11.43 7.59 -16.76
C CYS A 8 12.08 8.33 -15.57
N MET A 9 13.21 9.02 -15.77
CA MET A 9 13.92 9.72 -14.69
C MET A 9 13.36 11.10 -14.34
N ALA A 10 12.41 11.64 -15.11
CA ALA A 10 11.88 12.99 -14.89
C ALA A 10 10.56 13.05 -14.09
N ASN A 11 9.84 11.94 -13.89
CA ASN A 11 8.43 11.97 -13.44
C ASN A 11 8.15 11.36 -12.06
N GLY A 12 9.14 11.13 -11.20
CA GLY A 12 8.87 10.72 -9.80
C GLY A 12 7.99 9.47 -9.64
N ILE A 13 7.98 8.57 -10.64
CA ILE A 13 7.14 7.37 -10.63
C ILE A 13 7.73 6.38 -9.62
N SER A 14 7.12 6.34 -8.43
CA SER A 14 7.48 5.49 -7.30
C SER A 14 7.70 4.02 -7.69
N ALA A 15 8.73 3.42 -7.09
CA ALA A 15 9.11 2.01 -7.17
C ALA A 15 7.96 1.04 -6.80
N ALA A 16 6.94 1.49 -6.06
CA ALA A 16 5.74 0.70 -5.75
C ALA A 16 4.99 0.24 -7.02
N LYS A 17 5.03 1.02 -8.10
CA LYS A 17 4.28 0.75 -9.34
C LYS A 17 4.92 -0.35 -10.20
N THR A 18 6.22 -0.60 -10.04
CA THR A 18 6.89 -1.75 -10.70
C THR A 18 6.68 -3.05 -9.91
N ALA A 19 6.41 -2.94 -8.60
CA ALA A 19 6.12 -4.09 -7.75
C ALA A 19 4.80 -4.76 -8.20
N ALA A 20 3.69 -4.03 -8.38
CA ALA A 20 2.41 -4.62 -8.82
C ALA A 20 2.49 -5.39 -10.15
N CYS A 21 3.34 -4.94 -11.09
CA CYS A 21 3.53 -5.63 -12.37
C CYS A 21 4.46 -6.87 -12.27
N ARG A 22 5.30 -6.96 -11.23
CA ARG A 22 6.25 -8.07 -11.00
C ARG A 22 5.86 -9.05 -9.88
N THR A 23 5.07 -8.61 -8.89
CA THR A 23 4.57 -9.44 -7.77
C THR A 23 3.56 -10.49 -8.21
N THR A 24 3.07 -10.41 -9.46
CA THR A 24 2.29 -11.49 -10.11
C THR A 24 3.07 -12.80 -10.30
N ARG A 25 4.37 -12.85 -9.98
CA ARG A 25 5.16 -14.10 -9.97
C ARG A 25 4.94 -14.97 -8.74
N ALA A 26 4.43 -14.43 -7.63
CA ALA A 26 4.15 -15.20 -6.41
C ALA A 26 2.68 -15.64 -6.40
N SER A 27 2.43 -16.82 -6.98
CA SER A 27 1.17 -17.58 -6.91
C SER A 27 -0.11 -16.76 -7.14
N THR A 28 -0.54 -16.60 -8.40
CA THR A 28 -1.94 -16.74 -8.87
C THR A 28 -2.13 -16.16 -10.28
N ASN A 29 -3.24 -16.52 -10.94
CA ASN A 29 -3.73 -15.83 -12.14
C ASN A 29 -4.03 -14.36 -11.78
N GLY A 30 -3.30 -13.41 -12.36
CA GLY A 30 -3.44 -11.99 -12.06
C GLY A 30 -3.95 -11.20 -13.26
N MET A 31 -4.70 -10.13 -12.99
CA MET A 31 -5.05 -9.11 -13.98
C MET A 31 -4.50 -7.77 -13.51
N ALA A 32 -3.84 -7.03 -14.39
CA ALA A 32 -3.26 -5.73 -14.09
C ALA A 32 -3.31 -4.84 -15.34
N SER A 33 -3.37 -3.52 -15.18
CA SER A 33 -3.11 -2.60 -16.28
C SER A 33 -1.61 -2.49 -16.54
N ARG A 34 -1.22 -2.26 -17.80
CA ARG A 34 0.20 -2.03 -18.16
C ARG A 34 0.74 -0.71 -17.59
N ALA A 35 -0.14 0.23 -17.26
CA ALA A 35 0.21 1.57 -16.81
C ALA A 35 -0.73 2.04 -15.68
N PRO A 36 -0.40 3.15 -14.98
CA PRO A 36 -1.28 3.76 -14.00
C PRO A 36 -2.68 4.01 -14.56
N THR A 37 -3.69 3.92 -13.70
CA THR A 37 -5.10 4.02 -14.13
C THR A 37 -5.46 5.36 -14.73
N HIS A 38 -4.74 6.44 -14.43
CA HIS A 38 -4.97 7.76 -15.02
C HIS A 38 -4.65 7.85 -16.52
N GLU A 39 -3.83 6.95 -17.05
CA GLU A 39 -3.46 6.99 -18.47
C GLU A 39 -4.65 6.74 -19.41
N VAL A 40 -5.75 6.17 -18.89
CA VAL A 40 -7.01 6.03 -19.65
C VAL A 40 -7.60 7.39 -20.08
N LEU A 41 -7.20 8.49 -19.42
CA LEU A 41 -7.61 9.86 -19.77
C LEU A 41 -6.88 10.38 -21.01
N TYR A 42 -5.73 9.83 -21.39
CA TYR A 42 -4.95 10.38 -22.50
C TYR A 42 -5.75 10.36 -23.79
N ALA A 43 -6.45 9.25 -24.06
CA ALA A 43 -7.27 9.08 -25.25
C ALA A 43 -8.44 10.08 -25.38
N THR A 44 -8.78 10.80 -24.31
CA THR A 44 -9.82 11.84 -24.35
C THR A 44 -9.27 13.25 -24.56
N THR A 45 -7.96 13.42 -24.66
CA THR A 45 -7.34 14.74 -24.84
C THR A 45 -7.21 15.09 -26.34
N PRO A 46 -7.44 16.36 -26.75
CA PRO A 46 -7.43 16.73 -28.17
C PRO A 46 -6.12 16.45 -28.92
N ALA A 47 -4.97 16.44 -28.22
CA ALA A 47 -3.65 16.25 -28.81
C ALA A 47 -3.12 14.80 -28.74
N TYR A 48 -3.94 13.86 -28.27
CA TYR A 48 -3.51 12.46 -28.16
C TYR A 48 -3.39 11.79 -29.53
N SER A 49 -2.31 11.02 -29.69
CA SER A 49 -2.06 10.20 -30.88
C SER A 49 -1.71 8.77 -30.45
N PRO A 50 -2.49 7.75 -30.88
CA PRO A 50 -2.17 6.35 -30.60
C PRO A 50 -0.88 5.87 -31.28
N GLN A 51 -0.36 6.62 -32.27
CA GLN A 51 0.94 6.35 -32.89
C GLN A 51 2.11 6.76 -31.97
N ILE A 52 1.92 7.80 -31.15
CA ILE A 52 2.94 8.27 -30.18
C ILE A 52 2.82 7.49 -28.87
N MET A 53 1.59 7.36 -28.36
CA MET A 53 1.30 6.65 -27.12
C MET A 53 0.18 5.66 -27.39
N PRO A 54 0.49 4.36 -27.61
CA PRO A 54 -0.55 3.35 -27.82
C PRO A 54 -1.53 3.29 -26.65
N VAL A 55 -2.79 2.96 -26.95
CA VAL A 55 -3.80 2.69 -25.92
C VAL A 55 -3.27 1.58 -25.02
N GLN A 56 -3.34 1.81 -23.71
CA GLN A 56 -2.87 0.83 -22.74
C GLN A 56 -3.75 -0.42 -22.77
N SER A 57 -3.17 -1.56 -22.39
CA SER A 57 -3.90 -2.84 -22.37
C SER A 57 -4.07 -3.34 -20.94
N ILE A 58 -5.19 -4.02 -20.70
CA ILE A 58 -5.38 -4.90 -19.56
C ILE A 58 -4.61 -6.19 -19.84
N LEU A 59 -3.72 -6.55 -18.93
CA LEU A 59 -2.91 -7.74 -18.98
C LEU A 59 -3.49 -8.84 -18.09
N GLU A 60 -3.38 -10.08 -18.55
CA GLU A 60 -3.62 -11.27 -17.74
C GLU A 60 -2.38 -12.15 -17.76
N GLY A 61 -2.00 -12.68 -16.60
CA GLY A 61 -0.85 -13.57 -16.47
C GLY A 61 -1.13 -14.72 -15.53
N ARG A 62 -0.36 -15.80 -15.69
CA ARG A 62 -0.30 -16.94 -14.78
C ARG A 62 1.14 -17.21 -14.39
N LYS A 63 1.34 -17.86 -13.24
CA LYS A 63 2.68 -18.22 -12.78
C LYS A 63 3.39 -19.08 -13.83
N GLY A 64 4.58 -18.64 -14.25
CA GLY A 64 5.40 -19.34 -15.25
C GLY A 64 5.06 -19.00 -16.70
N GLU A 65 4.03 -18.21 -16.96
CA GLU A 65 3.61 -17.81 -18.29
C GLU A 65 3.95 -16.33 -18.55
N LYS A 66 4.10 -15.96 -19.83
CA LYS A 66 4.17 -14.55 -20.22
C LYS A 66 2.77 -13.95 -20.13
N SER A 67 2.63 -12.78 -19.52
CA SER A 67 1.37 -12.05 -19.53
C SER A 67 0.94 -11.72 -20.96
N ARG A 68 -0.37 -11.79 -21.21
CA ARG A 68 -0.99 -11.48 -22.49
C ARG A 68 -1.91 -10.27 -22.37
N GLU A 69 -2.02 -9.50 -23.44
CA GLU A 69 -3.01 -8.44 -23.56
C GLU A 69 -4.38 -9.07 -23.78
N VAL A 70 -5.37 -8.68 -22.97
CA VAL A 70 -6.73 -9.23 -23.01
C VAL A 70 -7.68 -8.28 -23.73
N ARG A 71 -7.55 -6.98 -23.47
CA ARG A 71 -8.36 -5.92 -24.08
C ARG A 71 -7.74 -4.55 -23.81
N ALA A 72 -8.15 -3.55 -24.59
CA ALA A 72 -7.78 -2.16 -24.35
C ALA A 72 -8.24 -1.70 -22.96
N TYR A 73 -7.49 -0.79 -22.35
CA TYR A 73 -7.82 -0.14 -21.10
C TYR A 73 -8.18 1.32 -21.36
N ASP A 74 -9.47 1.57 -21.51
CA ASP A 74 -10.07 2.89 -21.75
C ASP A 74 -10.99 3.29 -20.58
N LEU A 75 -11.67 4.43 -20.69
CA LEU A 75 -12.60 4.91 -19.67
C LEU A 75 -13.76 3.96 -19.40
N GLY A 76 -14.26 3.26 -20.42
CA GLY A 76 -15.32 2.27 -20.26
C GLY A 76 -14.84 1.10 -19.40
N GLN A 77 -13.64 0.57 -19.72
CA GLN A 77 -13.03 -0.51 -18.97
C GLN A 77 -12.59 -0.10 -17.57
N ARG A 78 -12.16 1.16 -17.37
CA ARG A 78 -11.85 1.72 -16.05
C ARG A 78 -13.01 1.58 -15.08
N ARG A 79 -14.26 1.78 -15.55
CA ARG A 79 -15.49 1.66 -14.73
C ARG A 79 -15.87 0.22 -14.41
N LEU A 80 -15.36 -0.77 -15.16
CA LEU A 80 -15.74 -2.18 -15.00
C LEU A 80 -14.69 -3.03 -14.27
N MET A 81 -13.46 -2.49 -14.13
CA MET A 81 -12.29 -3.24 -13.66
C MET A 81 -12.49 -3.89 -12.30
N ASP A 82 -12.99 -3.15 -11.30
CA ASP A 82 -13.08 -3.66 -9.93
C ASP A 82 -14.14 -4.75 -9.79
N GLY A 83 -15.24 -4.65 -10.54
CA GLY A 83 -16.20 -5.74 -10.67
C GLY A 83 -15.61 -6.99 -11.33
N ASP A 84 -14.74 -6.84 -12.34
CA ASP A 84 -14.01 -7.96 -12.97
C ASP A 84 -13.03 -8.62 -11.99
N LEU A 85 -12.26 -7.82 -11.26
CA LEU A 85 -11.32 -8.29 -10.25
C LEU A 85 -12.02 -9.02 -9.11
N THR A 86 -13.17 -8.52 -8.67
CA THR A 86 -14.04 -9.16 -7.67
C THR A 86 -14.48 -10.54 -8.13
N ARG A 87 -15.09 -10.65 -9.33
CA ARG A 87 -15.53 -11.94 -9.88
C ARG A 87 -14.38 -12.93 -10.06
N ARG A 88 -13.21 -12.45 -10.51
CA ARG A 88 -12.01 -13.29 -10.69
C ARG A 88 -11.43 -13.77 -9.38
N SER A 89 -11.46 -12.95 -8.33
CA SER A 89 -11.02 -13.31 -6.98
C SER A 89 -11.93 -14.38 -6.38
N ILE A 90 -13.25 -14.21 -6.50
CA ILE A 90 -14.24 -15.23 -6.10
C ILE A 90 -14.00 -16.54 -6.85
N ALA A 91 -13.93 -16.49 -8.17
CA ALA A 91 -13.67 -17.69 -8.98
C ALA A 91 -12.33 -18.36 -8.64
N PHE A 92 -11.31 -17.59 -8.22
CA PHE A 92 -10.06 -18.15 -7.73
C PHE A 92 -10.26 -18.91 -6.42
N MET A 93 -10.92 -18.31 -5.43
CA MET A 93 -11.24 -18.97 -4.15
C MET A 93 -12.02 -20.26 -4.38
N GLU A 94 -13.06 -20.23 -5.20
CA GLU A 94 -13.87 -21.42 -5.55
C GLU A 94 -13.01 -22.55 -6.13
N ARG A 95 -12.09 -22.23 -7.05
CA ARG A 95 -11.16 -23.23 -7.62
C ARG A 95 -10.23 -23.82 -6.57
N GLN A 96 -9.70 -23.01 -5.65
CA GLN A 96 -8.78 -23.50 -4.61
C GLN A 96 -9.51 -24.37 -3.58
N VAL A 97 -10.72 -23.97 -3.17
CA VAL A 97 -11.57 -24.76 -2.28
C VAL A 97 -11.92 -26.10 -2.93
N LYS A 98 -12.37 -26.10 -4.20
CA LYS A 98 -12.63 -27.34 -4.94
C LYS A 98 -11.40 -28.24 -5.03
N ALA A 99 -10.22 -27.66 -5.20
CA ALA A 99 -8.95 -28.37 -5.25
C ALA A 99 -8.40 -28.76 -3.86
N LYS A 100 -9.07 -28.35 -2.77
CA LYS A 100 -8.62 -28.52 -1.38
C LYS A 100 -7.20 -27.98 -1.14
N LYS A 101 -6.88 -26.84 -1.74
CA LYS A 101 -5.56 -26.19 -1.61
C LYS A 101 -5.67 -24.91 -0.77
N PRO A 102 -4.78 -24.68 0.21
CA PRO A 102 -4.68 -23.37 0.85
C PRO A 102 -4.31 -22.32 -0.19
N PHE A 103 -4.77 -21.09 0.01
CA PHE A 103 -4.59 -20.03 -0.97
C PHE A 103 -4.20 -18.70 -0.33
N PHE A 104 -3.54 -17.88 -1.13
CA PHE A 104 -3.34 -16.46 -0.89
C PHE A 104 -3.97 -15.71 -2.04
N ALA A 105 -4.92 -14.82 -1.74
CA ALA A 105 -5.62 -14.01 -2.73
C ALA A 105 -5.34 -12.53 -2.44
N LEU A 106 -4.61 -11.88 -3.34
CA LEU A 106 -4.40 -10.44 -3.32
C LEU A 106 -5.41 -9.78 -4.27
N ALA A 107 -6.56 -9.38 -3.74
CA ALA A 107 -7.61 -8.69 -4.50
C ALA A 107 -7.32 -7.17 -4.53
N SER A 108 -6.38 -6.75 -5.39
CA SER A 108 -6.02 -5.34 -5.56
C SER A 108 -7.05 -4.61 -6.42
N LEU A 109 -8.09 -4.07 -5.78
CA LEU A 109 -9.03 -3.15 -6.41
C LEU A 109 -8.29 -1.91 -6.95
N THR A 110 -8.79 -1.31 -8.03
CA THR A 110 -8.13 -0.17 -8.70
C THR A 110 -8.68 1.18 -8.26
N GLN A 111 -9.89 1.21 -7.70
CA GLN A 111 -10.40 2.37 -6.97
C GLN A 111 -9.69 2.49 -5.60
N PRO A 112 -9.46 3.72 -5.08
CA PRO A 112 -9.94 5.00 -5.59
C PRO A 112 -8.91 5.75 -6.47
N HIS A 113 -7.90 5.08 -7.06
CA HIS A 113 -6.90 5.79 -7.87
C HIS A 113 -7.56 6.49 -9.07
N MET A 114 -7.22 7.76 -9.30
CA MET A 114 -7.80 8.57 -10.37
C MET A 114 -7.66 7.96 -11.79
N PRO A 115 -8.61 8.22 -12.71
CA PRO A 115 -9.88 8.90 -12.45
C PRO A 115 -10.82 7.99 -11.66
N THR A 116 -11.44 8.54 -10.62
CA THR A 116 -12.45 7.86 -9.80
C THR A 116 -13.76 7.84 -10.57
N LEU A 117 -14.00 6.75 -11.28
CA LEU A 117 -15.19 6.57 -12.12
C LEU A 117 -15.96 5.33 -11.66
N PRO A 118 -17.15 5.47 -11.06
CA PRO A 118 -17.91 4.32 -10.59
C PRO A 118 -18.41 3.49 -11.76
N ASN A 119 -18.59 2.20 -11.51
CA ASN A 119 -19.30 1.30 -12.39
C ASN A 119 -20.71 1.83 -12.71
N PRO A 120 -21.22 1.67 -13.95
CA PRO A 120 -22.56 2.14 -14.32
C PRO A 120 -23.68 1.63 -13.42
N ARG A 121 -23.50 0.48 -12.74
CA ARG A 121 -24.46 -0.03 -11.76
C ARG A 121 -24.57 0.83 -10.48
N PHE A 122 -23.50 1.55 -10.15
CA PHE A 122 -23.39 2.38 -8.95
C PHE A 122 -23.47 3.88 -9.27
N ALA A 123 -23.19 4.29 -10.52
CA ALA A 123 -23.29 5.67 -10.94
C ALA A 123 -24.67 6.28 -10.65
N GLY A 124 -24.69 7.41 -9.95
CA GLY A 124 -25.86 8.14 -9.51
C GLY A 124 -26.63 7.52 -8.33
N LYS A 125 -26.17 6.42 -7.73
CA LYS A 125 -26.95 5.70 -6.70
C LYS A 125 -26.95 6.39 -5.34
N THR A 126 -25.88 7.07 -4.98
CA THR A 126 -25.76 7.78 -3.71
C THR A 126 -26.33 9.20 -3.78
N GLY A 127 -26.44 9.78 -4.97
CA GLY A 127 -26.80 11.19 -5.15
C GLY A 127 -25.69 12.18 -4.80
N HIS A 128 -24.50 11.71 -4.41
CA HIS A 128 -23.37 12.53 -3.95
C HIS A 128 -22.16 12.50 -4.89
N GLY A 129 -22.38 12.16 -6.17
CA GLY A 129 -21.37 12.16 -7.21
C GLY A 129 -20.47 10.92 -7.22
N ASP A 130 -19.55 10.91 -8.20
CA ASP A 130 -18.75 9.73 -8.55
C ASP A 130 -17.89 9.19 -7.40
N TRP A 131 -17.41 10.05 -6.49
CA TRP A 131 -16.62 9.62 -5.34
C TRP A 131 -17.45 8.78 -4.36
N ALA A 132 -18.64 9.23 -4.00
CA ALA A 132 -19.53 8.50 -3.09
C ALA A 132 -20.05 7.21 -3.73
N ASP A 133 -20.40 7.25 -5.02
CA ASP A 133 -20.82 6.07 -5.77
C ASP A 133 -19.70 5.02 -5.87
N MET A 134 -18.45 5.46 -6.04
CA MET A 134 -17.29 4.56 -6.04
C MET A 134 -17.08 3.92 -4.67
N LEU A 135 -17.25 4.65 -3.57
CA LEU A 135 -17.15 4.07 -2.23
C LEU A 135 -18.21 2.97 -2.03
N ALA A 136 -19.44 3.21 -2.48
CA ALA A 136 -20.50 2.20 -2.47
C ALA A 136 -20.17 0.99 -3.36
N GLU A 137 -19.55 1.20 -4.53
CA GLU A 137 -19.06 0.12 -5.37
C GLU A 137 -17.97 -0.71 -4.67
N MET A 138 -16.97 -0.05 -4.09
CA MET A 138 -15.86 -0.71 -3.41
C MET A 138 -16.36 -1.56 -2.24
N ASP A 139 -17.25 -1.00 -1.40
CA ASP A 139 -17.89 -1.72 -0.31
C ASP A 139 -18.69 -2.94 -0.82
N GLY A 140 -19.53 -2.75 -1.83
CA GLY A 140 -20.30 -3.84 -2.44
C GLY A 140 -19.43 -4.93 -3.08
N ASN A 141 -18.28 -4.57 -3.65
CA ASN A 141 -17.30 -5.52 -4.20
C ASN A 141 -16.61 -6.32 -3.09
N VAL A 142 -16.23 -5.67 -1.98
CA VAL A 142 -15.70 -6.36 -0.79
C VAL A 142 -16.77 -7.30 -0.22
N GLY A 143 -18.00 -6.83 -0.05
CA GLY A 143 -19.13 -7.63 0.44
C GLY A 143 -19.30 -8.93 -0.35
N GLN A 144 -19.31 -8.86 -1.69
CA GLN A 144 -19.38 -10.06 -2.54
C GLN A 144 -18.25 -11.07 -2.30
N MET A 145 -17.02 -10.61 -2.00
CA MET A 145 -15.91 -11.51 -1.67
C MET A 145 -16.09 -12.15 -0.29
N LEU A 146 -16.62 -11.41 0.68
CA LEU A 146 -16.92 -11.91 2.01
C LEU A 146 -18.07 -12.93 1.97
N ASP A 147 -19.12 -12.66 1.20
CA ASP A 147 -20.25 -13.58 0.97
C ASP A 147 -19.78 -14.88 0.32
N ALA A 148 -18.80 -14.80 -0.60
CA ALA A 148 -18.21 -15.99 -1.19
C ALA A 148 -17.43 -16.83 -0.17
N VAL A 149 -16.67 -16.20 0.73
CA VAL A 149 -15.97 -16.89 1.83
C VAL A 149 -16.97 -17.63 2.73
N ASP A 150 -18.10 -17.00 3.04
CA ASP A 150 -19.16 -17.60 3.85
C ASP A 150 -19.87 -18.74 3.13
N ARG A 151 -20.31 -18.52 1.88
CA ARG A 151 -20.96 -19.53 1.03
C ARG A 151 -20.10 -20.77 0.79
N LEU A 152 -18.77 -20.59 0.72
CA LEU A 152 -17.82 -21.69 0.56
C LEU A 152 -17.52 -22.46 1.86
N GLY A 153 -18.05 -22.01 3.00
CA GLY A 153 -17.85 -22.67 4.29
C GLY A 153 -16.41 -22.57 4.81
N ILE A 154 -15.64 -21.57 4.37
CA ILE A 154 -14.22 -21.39 4.74
C ILE A 154 -13.99 -20.22 5.69
N ARG A 155 -15.06 -19.62 6.21
CA ARG A 155 -15.04 -18.43 7.07
C ARG A 155 -14.05 -18.53 8.23
N ASP A 156 -14.09 -19.64 8.97
CA ASP A 156 -13.29 -19.81 10.20
C ASP A 156 -11.81 -20.15 9.90
N ASN A 157 -11.49 -20.51 8.67
CA ASN A 157 -10.12 -20.82 8.22
C ASN A 157 -9.60 -19.81 7.18
N THR A 158 -10.14 -18.60 7.18
CA THR A 158 -9.71 -17.53 6.28
C THR A 158 -9.40 -16.25 7.07
N ILE A 159 -8.17 -15.76 6.95
CA ILE A 159 -7.82 -14.40 7.36
C ILE A 159 -8.21 -13.47 6.22
N VAL A 160 -9.02 -12.46 6.51
CA VAL A 160 -9.29 -11.36 5.57
C VAL A 160 -8.68 -10.08 6.11
N ILE A 161 -7.91 -9.40 5.25
CA ILE A 161 -7.29 -8.10 5.53
C ILE A 161 -7.81 -7.11 4.49
N PHE A 162 -8.34 -5.98 4.96
CA PHE A 162 -8.66 -4.82 4.14
C PHE A 162 -7.72 -3.68 4.53
N ALA A 163 -7.01 -3.11 3.56
CA ALA A 163 -6.06 -2.04 3.78
C ALA A 163 -5.92 -1.15 2.54
N SER A 164 -5.53 0.11 2.74
CA SER A 164 -5.02 0.97 1.66
C SER A 164 -3.49 0.90 1.60
N ASP A 165 -2.91 1.12 0.43
CA ASP A 165 -1.46 1.20 0.22
C ASP A 165 -0.87 2.55 0.65
N ASN A 166 -1.64 3.64 0.52
CA ASN A 166 -1.30 4.97 0.99
C ASN A 166 -2.54 5.80 1.36
N GLY A 167 -2.30 7.00 1.91
CA GLY A 167 -3.33 8.01 2.17
C GLY A 167 -3.95 8.59 0.89
N ALA A 168 -4.98 9.43 1.05
CA ALA A 168 -5.77 9.92 -0.08
C ALA A 168 -4.95 10.85 -1.00
N GLU A 169 -5.22 10.75 -2.30
CA GLU A 169 -4.70 11.68 -3.30
C GLU A 169 -5.59 12.93 -3.36
N PHE A 170 -4.99 14.12 -3.39
CA PHE A 170 -5.72 15.40 -3.45
C PHE A 170 -5.68 15.99 -4.86
N ILE A 171 -6.10 15.20 -5.85
CA ILE A 171 -6.19 15.62 -7.25
C ILE A 171 -7.66 15.74 -7.65
N LYS A 172 -8.11 16.98 -7.81
CA LYS A 172 -9.47 17.28 -8.27
C LYS A 172 -9.69 16.84 -9.73
N PRO A 173 -10.90 16.38 -10.09
CA PRO A 173 -12.11 16.26 -9.26
C PRO A 173 -12.24 14.90 -8.53
N TRP A 174 -11.15 14.14 -8.44
CA TRP A 174 -11.13 12.77 -7.89
C TRP A 174 -10.49 12.71 -6.51
N ASP A 175 -10.47 13.83 -5.79
CA ASP A 175 -9.82 13.94 -4.49
C ASP A 175 -10.60 13.19 -3.40
N GLY A 176 -9.85 12.47 -2.57
CA GLY A 176 -10.39 11.81 -1.40
C GLY A 176 -10.27 12.62 -0.13
N TRP A 177 -10.71 12.03 0.99
CA TRP A 177 -10.62 12.64 2.31
C TRP A 177 -9.77 11.78 3.24
N SER A 178 -8.70 12.36 3.79
CA SER A 178 -7.80 11.70 4.74
C SER A 178 -8.27 11.84 6.20
N GLY A 179 -9.54 12.14 6.45
CA GLY A 179 -10.03 12.37 7.82
C GLY A 179 -9.53 13.69 8.41
N PRO A 180 -9.33 13.76 9.74
CA PRO A 180 -8.79 14.93 10.43
C PRO A 180 -7.26 15.03 10.31
N TRP A 181 -6.63 14.27 9.41
CA TRP A 181 -5.17 14.19 9.29
C TRP A 181 -4.67 15.11 8.17
N ARG A 182 -3.56 15.81 8.40
CA ARG A 182 -2.94 16.70 7.42
C ARG A 182 -2.26 15.91 6.30
N GLY A 183 -2.22 16.49 5.11
CA GLY A 183 -1.45 16.00 3.97
C GLY A 183 -2.12 14.88 3.17
N SER A 184 -1.46 14.49 2.09
CA SER A 184 -1.98 13.58 1.07
C SER A 184 -0.94 12.57 0.63
N TYR A 185 -1.30 11.72 -0.34
CA TYR A 185 -0.38 10.87 -1.07
C TYR A 185 0.97 11.56 -1.32
N PHE A 186 2.05 10.81 -1.10
CA PHE A 186 3.44 11.24 -1.30
C PHE A 186 3.96 12.29 -0.30
N THR A 187 3.32 12.40 0.88
CA THR A 187 3.81 13.24 1.98
C THR A 187 4.03 12.40 3.24
N ALA A 188 4.89 12.89 4.15
CA ALA A 188 5.14 12.23 5.44
C ALA A 188 4.09 12.59 6.51
N TRP A 189 3.13 13.46 6.21
CA TRP A 189 2.03 13.81 7.11
C TRP A 189 1.10 12.60 7.35
N GLU A 190 0.37 12.58 8.48
CA GLU A 190 -0.51 11.48 8.85
C GLU A 190 -1.51 11.15 7.74
N GLY A 191 -2.07 12.14 7.04
CA GLY A 191 -3.02 11.94 5.94
C GLY A 191 -2.42 11.30 4.68
N GLY A 192 -1.08 11.22 4.58
CA GLY A 192 -0.37 10.51 3.52
C GLY A 192 0.00 9.06 3.88
N ILE A 193 0.13 8.73 5.16
CA ILE A 193 0.66 7.43 5.64
C ILE A 193 -0.30 6.64 6.53
N ARG A 194 -1.26 7.29 7.20
CA ARG A 194 -2.26 6.66 8.05
C ARG A 194 -3.42 6.22 7.18
N VAL A 195 -3.65 4.92 7.13
CA VAL A 195 -4.60 4.29 6.21
C VAL A 195 -5.64 3.46 6.96
N PRO A 196 -6.82 3.20 6.36
CA PRO A 196 -7.71 2.17 6.84
C PRO A 196 -6.99 0.82 6.91
N PHE A 197 -7.18 0.10 8.02
CA PHE A 197 -6.69 -1.27 8.20
C PHE A 197 -7.70 -2.05 9.04
N MET A 198 -8.24 -3.14 8.48
CA MET A 198 -9.11 -4.08 9.17
C MET A 198 -8.62 -5.50 8.94
N ILE A 199 -8.59 -6.30 9.99
CA ILE A 199 -8.24 -7.72 9.92
C ILE A 199 -9.30 -8.54 10.64
N ARG A 200 -9.73 -9.65 10.03
CA ARG A 200 -10.65 -10.60 10.65
C ARG A 200 -10.17 -12.03 10.46
N TRP A 201 -10.30 -12.82 11.51
CA TRP A 201 -10.16 -14.27 11.47
C TRP A 201 -11.05 -14.86 12.58
N PRO A 202 -12.31 -15.23 12.26
CA PRO A 202 -13.28 -15.71 13.24
C PRO A 202 -12.74 -16.85 14.10
N GLY A 203 -13.05 -16.81 15.40
CA GLY A 203 -12.55 -17.77 16.40
C GLY A 203 -11.09 -17.60 16.82
N THR A 204 -10.30 -16.77 16.12
CA THR A 204 -8.87 -16.59 16.40
C THR A 204 -8.49 -15.15 16.74
N ILE A 205 -8.99 -14.17 15.96
CA ILE A 205 -8.83 -12.74 16.23
C ILE A 205 -10.09 -12.25 16.97
N PRO A 206 -9.96 -11.58 18.13
CA PRO A 206 -11.11 -11.01 18.83
C PRO A 206 -11.93 -10.08 17.93
N ALA A 207 -13.23 -10.34 17.85
CA ALA A 207 -14.14 -9.56 17.02
C ALA A 207 -14.33 -8.13 17.58
N ALA A 208 -14.55 -7.18 16.67
CA ALA A 208 -14.89 -5.78 17.00
C ALA A 208 -13.88 -5.06 17.93
N ARG A 209 -12.63 -5.52 18.01
CA ARG A 209 -11.58 -4.81 18.72
C ARG A 209 -11.12 -3.60 17.92
N VAL A 210 -11.07 -2.44 18.58
CA VAL A 210 -10.43 -1.22 18.07
C VAL A 210 -9.12 -0.99 18.83
N SER A 211 -8.08 -0.53 18.13
CA SER A 211 -6.79 -0.21 18.75
C SER A 211 -6.08 0.91 18.01
N ASP A 212 -5.47 1.83 18.77
CA ASP A 212 -4.59 2.90 18.28
C ASP A 212 -3.10 2.52 18.28
N GLU A 213 -2.79 1.25 18.56
CA GLU A 213 -1.42 0.75 18.50
C GLU A 213 -0.88 0.77 17.06
N ILE A 214 0.43 0.95 16.90
CA ILE A 214 1.04 1.12 15.58
C ILE A 214 1.20 -0.25 14.92
N VAL A 215 0.63 -0.39 13.72
CA VAL A 215 0.89 -1.49 12.78
C VAL A 215 1.37 -0.87 11.48
N HIS A 216 2.38 -1.48 10.86
CA HIS A 216 2.91 -1.05 9.56
C HIS A 216 2.62 -2.11 8.50
N GLY A 217 2.41 -1.72 7.23
CA GLY A 217 2.14 -2.67 6.15
C GLY A 217 3.22 -3.75 6.00
N ALA A 218 4.48 -3.42 6.30
CA ALA A 218 5.59 -4.39 6.31
C ALA A 218 5.44 -5.50 7.36
N ASP A 219 4.69 -5.27 8.45
CA ASP A 219 4.45 -6.25 9.51
C ASP A 219 3.61 -7.44 9.03
N LEU A 220 2.81 -7.25 7.97
CA LEU A 220 2.00 -8.33 7.40
C LEU A 220 2.86 -9.49 6.92
N PHE A 221 4.05 -9.22 6.38
CA PHE A 221 4.93 -10.26 5.86
C PHE A 221 5.37 -11.28 6.94
N PRO A 222 6.07 -10.89 8.02
CA PRO A 222 6.45 -11.82 9.08
C PRO A 222 5.25 -12.37 9.85
N THR A 223 4.18 -11.58 10.02
CA THR A 223 2.96 -12.06 10.70
C THR A 223 2.30 -13.20 9.93
N LEU A 224 2.10 -13.04 8.61
CA LEU A 224 1.49 -14.09 7.79
C LEU A 224 2.44 -15.29 7.62
N ALA A 225 3.75 -15.07 7.55
CA ALA A 225 4.72 -16.17 7.57
C ALA A 225 4.61 -17.00 8.87
N ARG A 226 4.52 -16.33 10.02
CA ARG A 226 4.33 -16.98 11.33
C ARG A 226 3.04 -17.78 11.41
N VAL A 227 1.94 -17.25 10.86
CA VAL A 227 0.63 -17.91 10.85
C VAL A 227 0.63 -19.15 9.95
N THR A 228 1.25 -19.05 8.78
CA THR A 228 1.27 -20.13 7.78
C THR A 228 2.37 -21.17 8.01
N GLY A 229 3.30 -20.90 8.94
CA GLY A 229 4.49 -21.72 9.16
C GLY A 229 5.57 -21.56 8.09
N ALA A 230 5.48 -20.53 7.24
CA ALA A 230 6.49 -20.25 6.24
C ALA A 230 7.78 -19.75 6.88
N ARG A 231 8.93 -20.17 6.34
CA ARG A 231 10.25 -19.72 6.79
C ARG A 231 10.54 -18.33 6.23
N LEU A 232 10.93 -17.42 7.11
CA LEU A 232 11.46 -16.11 6.72
C LEU A 232 12.91 -16.26 6.20
N PRO A 233 13.33 -15.42 5.24
CA PRO A 233 14.73 -15.35 4.83
C PRO A 233 15.62 -15.01 6.03
N ASP A 234 16.76 -15.70 6.15
CA ASP A 234 17.80 -15.46 7.16
C ASP A 234 19.06 -14.79 6.56
N ASP A 235 19.03 -14.50 5.26
CA ASP A 235 20.12 -13.90 4.48
C ASP A 235 20.05 -12.37 4.40
N ARG A 236 18.97 -11.75 4.90
CA ARG A 236 18.71 -10.30 4.83
C ARG A 236 17.90 -9.81 6.04
N PRO A 237 18.00 -8.51 6.40
CA PRO A 237 17.13 -7.93 7.40
C PRO A 237 15.68 -7.85 6.89
N ILE A 238 14.72 -7.98 7.82
CA ILE A 238 13.29 -7.81 7.58
C ILE A 238 12.80 -6.68 8.49
N ASP A 239 12.28 -5.59 7.91
CA ASP A 239 11.81 -4.43 8.67
C ASP A 239 10.46 -4.67 9.37
N GLY A 240 9.65 -5.59 8.84
CA GLY A 240 8.39 -5.98 9.43
C GLY A 240 8.58 -6.68 10.77
N VAL A 241 7.63 -6.48 11.68
CA VAL A 241 7.58 -7.17 12.99
C VAL A 241 6.39 -8.12 13.03
N ASP A 242 6.55 -9.29 13.66
CA ASP A 242 5.44 -10.23 13.86
C ASP A 242 4.40 -9.69 14.86
N GLN A 243 3.19 -9.43 14.36
CA GLN A 243 2.05 -8.91 15.11
C GLN A 243 1.06 -10.02 15.54
N SER A 244 1.39 -11.30 15.31
CA SER A 244 0.46 -12.41 15.56
C SER A 244 -0.07 -12.43 17.00
N ARG A 245 0.79 -12.20 17.99
CA ARG A 245 0.37 -12.09 19.40
C ARG A 245 -0.61 -10.96 19.63
N PHE A 246 -0.35 -9.79 19.05
CA PHE A 246 -1.20 -8.61 19.19
C PHE A 246 -2.56 -8.82 18.52
N PHE A 247 -2.58 -9.28 17.27
CA PHE A 247 -3.83 -9.55 16.54
C PHE A 247 -4.68 -10.65 17.19
N MET A 248 -4.06 -11.72 17.71
CA MET A 248 -4.77 -12.81 18.39
C MET A 248 -5.18 -12.47 19.83
N GLY A 249 -5.02 -11.23 20.29
CA GLY A 249 -5.37 -10.82 21.66
C GLY A 249 -4.49 -11.45 22.75
N LYS A 250 -3.32 -11.99 22.41
CA LYS A 250 -2.34 -12.56 23.34
C LYS A 250 -1.33 -11.52 23.85
N ALA A 251 -1.45 -10.29 23.38
CA ALA A 251 -0.72 -9.12 23.85
C ALA A 251 -1.61 -7.89 23.70
N ASP A 252 -1.60 -7.02 24.70
CA ASP A 252 -2.38 -5.78 24.68
C ASP A 252 -1.76 -4.71 23.77
N LYS A 253 -0.44 -4.79 23.58
CA LYS A 253 0.37 -3.85 22.83
C LYS A 253 0.89 -4.44 21.52
N SER A 254 1.05 -3.57 20.53
CA SER A 254 1.73 -3.91 19.29
C SER A 254 3.19 -4.29 19.56
N ALA A 255 3.75 -5.17 18.74
CA ALA A 255 5.15 -5.56 18.82
C ALA A 255 6.11 -4.45 18.36
N ARG A 256 5.59 -3.31 17.86
CA ARG A 256 6.39 -2.15 17.44
C ARG A 256 5.89 -0.88 18.10
N GLU A 257 6.84 -0.01 18.42
CA GLU A 257 6.54 1.31 18.99
C GLU A 257 6.62 2.45 17.99
N GLY A 258 7.11 2.24 16.77
CA GLY A 258 7.36 3.36 15.86
C GLY A 258 7.76 2.98 14.43
N VAL A 259 7.64 3.92 13.50
CA VAL A 259 8.04 3.78 12.09
C VAL A 259 9.06 4.85 11.70
N VAL A 260 10.02 4.47 10.86
CA VAL A 260 10.87 5.39 10.10
C VAL A 260 10.16 5.67 8.77
N ILE A 261 9.94 6.93 8.42
CA ILE A 261 9.06 7.33 7.31
C ILE A 261 9.90 7.92 6.18
N TRP A 262 9.92 7.20 5.08
CA TRP A 262 10.59 7.60 3.85
C TRP A 262 9.59 8.13 2.84
N VAL A 263 9.95 9.21 2.16
CA VAL A 263 9.26 9.69 0.97
C VAL A 263 10.31 9.78 -0.12
N ASP A 264 10.10 9.00 -1.18
CA ASP A 264 11.12 8.79 -2.21
C ASP A 264 12.43 8.29 -1.57
N ASN A 265 13.55 8.98 -1.77
CA ASN A 265 14.86 8.64 -1.21
C ASN A 265 15.21 9.45 0.06
N ARG A 266 14.23 10.11 0.69
CA ARG A 266 14.44 11.00 1.84
C ARG A 266 13.78 10.42 3.08
N LEU A 267 14.57 10.33 4.16
CA LEU A 267 14.03 10.15 5.50
C LEU A 267 13.33 11.45 5.92
N GLN A 268 12.01 11.50 5.74
CA GLN A 268 11.24 12.73 5.98
C GLN A 268 10.74 12.84 7.41
N ALA A 269 10.37 11.72 8.03
CA ALA A 269 9.90 11.74 9.40
C ALA A 269 10.20 10.43 10.13
N VAL A 270 9.98 10.44 11.44
CA VAL A 270 10.00 9.25 12.30
C VAL A 270 8.88 9.40 13.32
N LYS A 271 8.13 8.33 13.54
CA LYS A 271 7.05 8.26 14.53
C LYS A 271 7.43 7.28 15.62
N TRP A 272 7.24 7.65 16.87
CA TRP A 272 7.35 6.78 18.03
C TRP A 272 6.15 7.05 18.95
N ARG A 273 5.31 6.02 19.12
CA ARG A 273 4.02 6.09 19.80
C ARG A 273 3.17 7.23 19.22
N ASN A 274 2.62 8.09 20.07
CA ASN A 274 1.86 9.29 19.68
C ASN A 274 2.75 10.45 19.20
N TYR A 275 4.07 10.37 19.36
CA TYR A 275 4.97 11.44 18.94
C TYR A 275 5.50 11.22 17.52
N LYS A 276 5.73 12.32 16.81
CA LYS A 276 6.30 12.32 15.47
C LYS A 276 7.29 13.45 15.30
N LEU A 277 8.38 13.18 14.60
CA LEU A 277 9.42 14.13 14.27
C LEU A 277 9.54 14.26 12.76
N HIS A 278 9.34 15.48 12.25
CA HIS A 278 9.54 15.81 10.84
C HIS A 278 10.87 16.51 10.63
N PHE A 279 11.63 16.04 9.63
CA PHE A 279 12.85 16.69 9.15
C PHE A 279 12.60 17.56 7.92
N TYR A 280 11.51 17.29 7.20
CA TYR A 280 11.12 18.00 5.98
C TYR A 280 9.66 18.44 6.08
N GLN A 281 9.35 19.55 5.42
CA GLN A 281 8.00 20.00 5.13
C GLN A 281 7.73 19.82 3.64
N GLN A 282 6.69 19.04 3.32
CA GLN A 282 6.21 18.80 1.97
C GLN A 282 4.68 18.65 2.01
N ASP A 283 3.94 19.68 1.60
CA ASP A 283 2.48 19.72 1.80
C ASP A 283 1.68 18.88 0.78
N THR A 284 2.23 18.66 -0.40
CA THR A 284 1.63 17.82 -1.45
C THR A 284 2.70 17.06 -2.23
N MET A 285 2.28 16.07 -3.04
CA MET A 285 3.18 15.35 -3.94
C MET A 285 4.05 16.26 -4.81
N VAL A 286 3.51 17.40 -5.26
CA VAL A 286 4.20 18.35 -6.15
C VAL A 286 4.89 19.50 -5.42
N SER A 287 4.69 19.60 -4.10
CA SER A 287 5.36 20.62 -3.29
C SER A 287 6.85 20.30 -3.16
N PRO A 288 7.74 21.31 -3.12
CA PRO A 288 9.14 21.07 -2.80
C PRO A 288 9.26 20.49 -1.39
N ALA A 289 10.17 19.52 -1.23
CA ALA A 289 10.52 19.00 0.10
C ALA A 289 11.53 19.95 0.77
N ALA A 290 11.05 20.86 1.60
CA ALA A 290 11.88 21.83 2.32
C ALA A 290 12.46 21.20 3.59
N ARG A 291 13.78 21.15 3.73
CA ARG A 291 14.43 20.67 4.96
C ARG A 291 14.27 21.71 6.07
N LEU A 292 13.79 21.27 7.24
CA LEU A 292 13.60 22.14 8.40
C LEU A 292 14.93 22.40 9.12
N SER A 293 15.22 23.66 9.47
CA SER A 293 16.38 24.02 10.29
C SER A 293 16.29 23.46 11.71
N VAL A 294 15.06 23.44 12.25
CA VAL A 294 14.74 22.80 13.53
C VAL A 294 13.63 21.79 13.26
N PRO A 295 13.89 20.47 13.42
CA PRO A 295 12.88 19.44 13.23
C PRO A 295 11.60 19.71 14.02
N LEU A 296 10.45 19.44 13.40
CA LEU A 296 9.15 19.64 14.02
C LEU A 296 8.76 18.39 14.83
N VAL A 297 8.74 18.50 16.15
CA VAL A 297 8.21 17.47 17.06
C VAL A 297 6.71 17.75 17.28
N VAL A 298 5.89 16.71 17.13
CA VAL A 298 4.44 16.78 17.28
C VAL A 298 3.99 15.66 18.22
N ASP A 299 3.16 16.00 19.21
CA ASP A 299 2.30 15.02 19.89
C ASP A 299 0.96 14.94 19.14
N LEU A 300 0.72 13.81 18.47
CA LEU A 300 -0.45 13.61 17.61
C LEU A 300 -1.78 13.57 18.39
N TYR A 301 -1.77 13.39 19.71
CA TYR A 301 -2.99 13.48 20.51
C TYR A 301 -3.40 14.93 20.77
N MET A 302 -2.44 15.84 20.88
CA MET A 302 -2.71 17.26 21.13
C MET A 302 -2.70 18.10 19.84
N ASN A 303 -2.01 17.62 18.80
CA ASN A 303 -1.87 18.29 17.51
C ASN A 303 -2.02 17.31 16.33
N PRO A 304 -3.23 16.73 16.12
CA PRO A 304 -3.48 15.72 15.09
C PRO A 304 -3.35 16.24 13.66
N GLN A 305 -3.49 17.55 13.46
CA GLN A 305 -3.31 18.24 12.18
C GLN A 305 -1.83 18.56 11.89
N GLU A 306 -0.92 18.22 12.80
CA GLU A 306 0.52 18.49 12.65
C GLU A 306 0.77 19.98 12.28
N ASP A 307 0.04 20.87 12.96
CA ASP A 307 0.13 22.32 12.76
C ASP A 307 1.49 22.81 13.27
N GLU A 308 2.30 23.33 12.36
CA GLU A 308 3.66 23.78 12.62
C GLU A 308 3.75 25.01 13.54
N ASN A 309 2.64 25.73 13.72
CA ASN A 309 2.53 26.84 14.66
C ASN A 309 2.29 26.38 16.11
N LYS A 310 1.97 25.09 16.32
CA LYS A 310 1.72 24.48 17.63
C LYS A 310 2.86 23.55 18.02
N ARG A 311 4.07 24.11 18.12
CA ARG A 311 5.26 23.35 18.53
C ARG A 311 5.19 23.02 20.01
N ASP A 312 5.35 21.74 20.33
CA ASP A 312 5.53 21.28 21.71
C ASP A 312 7.03 21.13 22.01
N MET A 313 7.61 22.19 22.57
CA MET A 313 9.03 22.17 22.96
C MET A 313 9.30 21.21 24.14
N ALA A 314 8.29 20.92 24.97
CA ALA A 314 8.42 19.97 26.08
C ALA A 314 8.50 18.53 25.57
N ALA A 315 7.90 18.21 24.42
CA ALA A 315 8.00 16.90 23.77
C ALA A 315 9.39 16.56 23.21
N GLY A 316 10.38 17.45 23.35
CA GLY A 316 11.76 17.24 22.87
C GLY A 316 12.41 15.94 23.39
N TRP A 317 12.03 15.45 24.57
CA TRP A 317 12.53 14.17 25.10
C TRP A 317 12.17 12.96 24.21
N ALA A 318 11.04 13.01 23.49
CA ALA A 318 10.57 11.95 22.62
C ALA A 318 11.44 11.79 21.37
N THR A 319 12.30 12.75 21.06
CA THR A 319 13.30 12.63 19.99
C THR A 319 14.33 11.54 20.28
N ARG A 320 14.64 11.26 21.55
CA ARG A 320 15.65 10.26 21.93
C ARG A 320 15.33 8.85 21.42
N PRO A 321 14.15 8.26 21.69
CA PRO A 321 13.81 6.95 21.13
C PRO A 321 13.74 6.96 19.59
N MET A 322 13.27 8.06 18.99
CA MET A 322 13.22 8.21 17.53
C MET A 322 14.60 8.20 16.88
N LEU A 323 15.57 8.94 17.44
CA LEU A 323 16.95 8.94 16.97
C LEU A 323 17.61 7.57 17.17
N LYS A 324 17.25 6.82 18.22
CA LYS A 324 17.69 5.42 18.39
C LYS A 324 17.17 4.53 17.27
N MET A 325 15.91 4.69 16.85
CA MET A 325 15.34 3.95 15.72
C MET A 325 16.06 4.28 14.41
N ILE A 326 16.34 5.56 14.16
CA ILE A 326 17.11 6.00 12.99
C ILE A 326 18.52 5.41 13.02
N GLY A 327 19.22 5.50 14.16
CA GLY A 327 20.56 4.92 14.31
C GLY A 327 20.59 3.41 14.11
N ALA A 328 19.56 2.68 14.56
CA ALA A 328 19.43 1.24 14.32
C ALA A 328 19.22 0.93 12.83
N PHE A 329 18.38 1.71 12.15
CA PHE A 329 18.19 1.60 10.70
C PHE A 329 19.50 1.88 9.94
N GLU A 330 20.18 2.98 10.25
CA GLU A 330 21.45 3.33 9.60
C GLU A 330 22.55 2.30 9.84
N ALA A 331 22.63 1.74 11.05
CA ALA A 331 23.56 0.65 11.37
C ALA A 331 23.23 -0.61 10.55
N SER A 332 21.94 -0.93 10.40
CA SER A 332 21.48 -2.01 9.53
C SER A 332 21.89 -1.76 8.08
N VAL A 333 21.65 -0.56 7.54
CA VAL A 333 21.99 -0.19 6.15
C VAL A 333 23.49 -0.25 5.88
N LYS A 334 24.34 0.10 6.87
CA LYS A 334 25.80 -0.05 6.74
C LYS A 334 26.21 -1.51 6.55
N LYS A 335 25.50 -2.44 7.19
CA LYS A 335 25.74 -3.89 7.05
C LYS A 335 25.02 -4.48 5.84
N TYR A 336 23.84 -3.96 5.52
CA TYR A 336 22.91 -4.42 4.49
C TYR A 336 22.50 -3.22 3.61
N PRO A 337 23.30 -2.88 2.59
CA PRO A 337 23.03 -1.72 1.74
C PRO A 337 21.63 -1.77 1.11
N LEU A 338 21.02 -0.61 0.94
CA LEU A 338 19.72 -0.48 0.28
C LEU A 338 19.75 -1.11 -1.12
N ILE A 339 18.68 -1.83 -1.48
CA ILE A 339 18.56 -2.52 -2.76
C ILE A 339 18.47 -1.47 -3.88
N PRO A 340 19.42 -1.43 -4.84
CA PRO A 340 19.38 -0.46 -5.92
C PRO A 340 18.15 -0.62 -6.82
N MET A 341 17.63 0.50 -7.30
CA MET A 341 16.58 0.50 -8.31
C MET A 341 17.03 -0.29 -9.56
N GLY A 342 16.16 -1.19 -10.03
CA GLY A 342 16.44 -2.05 -11.18
C GLY A 342 17.08 -3.39 -10.84
N THR A 343 17.33 -3.69 -9.56
CA THR A 343 17.81 -5.02 -9.13
C THR A 343 16.84 -6.12 -9.59
N PRO A 344 17.32 -7.23 -10.19
CA PRO A 344 16.47 -8.34 -10.60
C PRO A 344 15.75 -9.03 -9.44
N ASP A 345 14.56 -9.58 -9.73
CA ASP A 345 13.77 -10.41 -8.82
C ASP A 345 13.85 -11.87 -9.28
N PRO A 346 14.24 -12.85 -8.43
CA PRO A 346 14.48 -12.74 -6.99
C PRO A 346 15.76 -11.98 -6.61
N TYR A 347 15.67 -11.11 -5.60
CA TYR A 347 16.83 -10.44 -5.02
C TYR A 347 17.74 -11.46 -4.32
N GLN A 348 19.01 -11.47 -4.72
CA GLN A 348 20.09 -12.22 -4.08
C GLN A 348 20.99 -11.24 -3.32
N PRO A 349 21.04 -11.32 -1.97
CA PRO A 349 21.92 -10.48 -1.18
C PRO A 349 23.38 -10.76 -1.52
N ALA A 350 24.22 -9.72 -1.43
CA ALA A 350 25.66 -9.91 -1.55
C ALA A 350 26.14 -10.84 -0.40
N PRO A 351 27.15 -11.69 -0.64
CA PRO A 351 27.76 -12.48 0.41
C PRO A 351 28.22 -11.56 1.54
N GLN A 352 27.75 -11.80 2.77
CA GLN A 352 28.21 -11.02 3.91
C GLN A 352 29.71 -11.28 4.12
N PRO A 353 30.55 -10.25 4.33
CA PRO A 353 31.91 -10.48 4.75
C PRO A 353 31.89 -11.29 6.04
N ALA A 354 32.68 -12.37 6.10
CA ALA A 354 32.75 -13.22 7.28
C ALA A 354 33.00 -12.35 8.52
N THR A 355 32.08 -12.39 9.48
CA THR A 355 32.30 -11.80 10.79
C THR A 355 33.52 -12.51 11.37
N LYS A 356 34.64 -11.78 11.51
CA LYS A 356 35.78 -12.30 12.29
C LYS A 356 35.24 -12.61 13.71
N PRO A 357 35.57 -13.80 14.25
CA PRO A 357 35.05 -14.27 15.53
C PRO A 357 35.40 -13.35 16.69
#